data_AF-A0A556RCB3-F1
#
_entry.id   AF-A0A556RCB3-F1
#
_cell.length_a   1.000
_cell.length_b   1.000
_cell.length_c   1.000
_cell.angle_alpha   90.00
_cell.angle_beta   90.00
_cell.angle_gamma   90.00
#
_symmetry.space_group_name_H-M   'P 1'
#
loop_
_entity.id
_entity.type
_entity.pdbx_description
1 polymer ?
#
loop_
_entity_poly.entity_id
_entity_poly.type
_entity_poly.pdbx_seq_one_letter_code
_entity_poly.pdbx_strand_id
1 'polypeptide(L)'
;MTKPLEQNGHEEPDQTEVDEVNAAPQTNSEETAKPAVSDTATSAEKSLDEAEPADERPSTVEEPEEPGRPAQRSRRLPLILVVIALVLVLVAGFYMLWTNRSGDDQSAQKPSSEVSTAQVSKGPTGDAKAYKALQAVTVKPSVADDQGGLTVSAKGVGSKKKVAGVPTLEIFMDPMCPWCGKVGRVIDPQLQRMISAGQINVTYNFLNFLDSASSDQYSSRVDNALAMVAQEDPDHLPAFAAAVFAADFQPNESSYQAVSDARLADQAVGAGVPRSLADRFAQGTYRPWVDKVSAYAITRKDAKDAKGEFSTPTIMINGKVWDLTAAAKSQGGLEHLDRALLKALGLKSQDVGHQGKMPSIGAQGTALKAE
;
A
#
# COMPACT_ATOMS: atom_id res chain seq x y z
N MET A 1 -34.03 -41.41 -46.69
CA MET A 1 -35.44 -41.17 -46.30
C MET A 1 -35.39 -40.59 -44.89
N THR A 2 -35.17 -39.28 -44.79
CA THR A 2 -36.18 -38.21 -44.60
C THR A 2 -36.56 -38.03 -43.12
N LYS A 3 -36.07 -36.91 -42.56
CA LYS A 3 -36.68 -36.09 -41.50
C LYS A 3 -38.19 -35.83 -41.83
N PRO A 4 -39.07 -35.37 -40.92
CA PRO A 4 -38.88 -34.05 -40.30
C PRO A 4 -39.52 -33.78 -38.91
N LEU A 5 -39.17 -32.58 -38.42
CA LEU A 5 -39.88 -31.73 -37.47
C LEU A 5 -41.31 -31.41 -37.95
N GLU A 6 -42.08 -30.71 -37.09
CA GLU A 6 -43.30 -29.89 -37.31
C GLU A 6 -44.34 -30.22 -36.20
N GLN A 7 -45.15 -29.34 -35.61
CA GLN A 7 -45.45 -27.91 -35.74
C GLN A 7 -46.43 -27.54 -34.58
N ASN A 8 -46.34 -26.32 -34.02
CA ASN A 8 -47.32 -25.22 -34.01
C ASN A 8 -48.63 -25.31 -33.17
N GLY A 9 -49.02 -24.13 -32.67
CA GLY A 9 -50.35 -23.71 -32.20
C GLY A 9 -50.45 -23.69 -30.67
N HIS A 10 -50.39 -22.57 -29.93
CA HIS A 10 -51.00 -21.23 -30.07
C HIS A 10 -52.52 -21.27 -30.19
N GLU A 11 -53.22 -20.96 -29.08
CA GLU A 11 -54.46 -20.16 -29.07
C GLU A 11 -54.67 -19.59 -27.65
N GLU A 12 -54.80 -18.25 -27.59
CA GLU A 12 -55.43 -17.37 -26.57
C GLU A 12 -56.95 -17.68 -26.46
N PRO A 13 -57.85 -16.97 -25.72
CA PRO A 13 -57.76 -15.77 -24.88
C PRO A 13 -58.43 -16.03 -23.48
N ASP A 14 -58.80 -15.13 -22.57
CA ASP A 14 -59.36 -13.78 -22.67
C ASP A 14 -59.41 -13.13 -21.26
N GLN A 15 -59.62 -11.82 -21.33
CA GLN A 15 -59.45 -10.70 -20.43
C GLN A 15 -60.44 -10.62 -19.26
N THR A 16 -60.07 -9.86 -18.23
CA THR A 16 -60.77 -8.64 -17.71
C THR A 16 -59.96 -8.10 -16.51
N GLU A 17 -59.39 -6.88 -16.58
CA GLU A 17 -59.98 -5.60 -16.10
C GLU A 17 -60.33 -5.67 -14.59
N VAL A 18 -59.94 -4.81 -13.65
CA VAL A 18 -59.45 -3.42 -13.49
C VAL A 18 -58.83 -3.39 -12.06
N ASP A 19 -57.87 -2.59 -11.63
CA ASP A 19 -57.93 -1.14 -11.45
C ASP A 19 -56.53 -0.59 -11.13
N GLU A 20 -56.30 0.59 -11.66
CA GLU A 20 -55.11 1.43 -11.62
C GLU A 20 -55.15 2.35 -10.38
N VAL A 21 -54.07 2.43 -9.59
CA VAL A 21 -53.80 3.62 -8.76
C VAL A 21 -52.31 3.95 -8.81
N ASN A 22 -52.04 4.99 -9.58
CA ASN A 22 -50.78 5.69 -9.74
C ASN A 22 -50.81 6.95 -8.85
N ALA A 23 -49.83 7.18 -7.98
CA ALA A 23 -49.71 8.46 -7.27
C ALA A 23 -48.30 8.74 -6.71
N ALA A 24 -47.53 9.50 -7.48
CA ALA A 24 -46.67 10.61 -7.04
C ALA A 24 -46.87 11.73 -8.09
N PRO A 25 -46.57 13.04 -7.87
CA PRO A 25 -45.76 13.66 -6.82
C PRO A 25 -46.41 14.92 -6.18
N GLN A 26 -45.85 15.42 -5.07
CA GLN A 26 -46.16 16.78 -4.57
C GLN A 26 -44.86 17.52 -4.25
N THR A 27 -44.59 18.53 -5.09
CA THR A 27 -43.72 19.67 -4.85
C THR A 27 -44.42 20.68 -3.94
N ASN A 28 -43.68 21.37 -3.08
CA ASN A 28 -44.05 22.72 -2.61
C ASN A 28 -42.78 23.56 -2.48
N SER A 29 -42.82 24.75 -3.10
CA SER A 29 -41.82 25.81 -3.02
C SER A 29 -42.25 26.87 -2.00
N GLU A 30 -41.23 27.51 -1.42
CA GLU A 30 -41.19 28.84 -0.80
C GLU A 30 -42.04 29.14 0.45
N GLU A 31 -41.35 29.29 1.59
CA GLU A 31 -41.52 30.51 2.39
C GLU A 31 -40.17 30.92 3.05
N THR A 32 -39.71 32.09 2.65
CA THR A 32 -38.60 32.87 3.20
C THR A 32 -39.01 33.57 4.50
N ALA A 33 -38.27 33.42 5.61
CA ALA A 33 -38.21 34.43 6.68
C ALA A 33 -37.06 34.20 7.69
N LYS A 34 -35.92 34.87 7.46
CA LYS A 34 -35.21 35.68 8.47
C LYS A 34 -35.38 37.12 7.97
N PRO A 35 -35.67 38.14 8.79
CA PRO A 35 -34.73 38.57 9.82
C PRO A 35 -35.37 39.17 11.10
N ALA A 36 -34.60 39.27 12.18
CA ALA A 36 -34.74 40.36 13.16
C ALA A 36 -33.43 40.47 13.94
N VAL A 37 -32.54 41.30 13.43
CA VAL A 37 -31.62 42.11 14.22
C VAL A 37 -32.35 43.42 14.47
N SER A 38 -32.44 43.85 15.72
CA SER A 38 -32.52 45.26 16.12
C SER A 38 -32.04 45.30 17.56
N ASP A 39 -30.81 45.72 17.80
CA ASP A 39 -30.46 47.13 18.00
C ASP A 39 -31.20 47.73 19.20
N THR A 40 -30.45 47.97 20.26
CA THR A 40 -30.21 49.36 20.68
C THR A 40 -28.97 49.40 21.56
N ALA A 41 -27.99 50.15 21.06
CA ALA A 41 -26.77 50.53 21.73
C ALA A 41 -27.03 51.71 22.69
N THR A 42 -26.01 51.94 23.54
CA THR A 42 -25.52 53.27 23.92
C THR A 42 -26.36 54.06 24.92
N SER A 43 -25.83 54.23 26.14
CA SER A 43 -25.08 55.44 26.58
C SER A 43 -24.94 55.42 28.11
N ALA A 44 -23.72 55.62 28.64
CA ALA A 44 -23.29 56.86 29.34
C ALA A 44 -23.90 56.96 30.76
N GLU A 45 -23.24 57.31 31.85
CA GLU A 45 -21.97 57.97 32.20
C GLU A 45 -21.79 57.74 33.72
N LYS A 46 -20.57 57.60 34.26
CA LYS A 46 -19.87 58.63 35.10
C LYS A 46 -20.71 59.08 36.34
N SER A 47 -20.26 59.08 37.59
CA SER A 47 -18.96 59.50 38.15
C SER A 47 -19.00 59.43 39.70
N LEU A 48 -17.80 59.31 40.31
CA LEU A 48 -17.34 59.98 41.57
C LEU A 48 -17.94 59.46 42.91
N ASP A 49 -17.19 59.30 44.02
CA ASP A 49 -15.93 59.94 44.40
C ASP A 49 -15.29 59.33 45.70
N GLU A 50 -14.03 59.72 45.93
CA GLU A 50 -13.25 59.80 47.19
C GLU A 50 -12.80 58.53 47.96
N ALA A 51 -11.57 58.42 48.49
CA ALA A 51 -10.31 59.18 48.43
C ALA A 51 -9.17 58.38 49.10
N GLU A 52 -7.93 58.53 48.62
CA GLU A 52 -6.67 58.13 49.29
C GLU A 52 -6.29 59.09 50.43
N PRO A 53 -5.23 58.78 51.23
CA PRO A 53 -3.95 59.42 50.89
C PRO A 53 -2.69 58.52 51.02
N ALA A 54 -1.74 58.74 50.09
CA ALA A 54 -0.29 59.06 50.24
C ALA A 54 0.56 58.31 51.30
N ASP A 55 1.85 58.03 51.17
CA ASP A 55 2.95 58.15 50.20
C ASP A 55 4.14 57.42 50.91
N GLU A 56 5.21 57.09 50.18
CA GLU A 56 6.58 56.70 50.61
C GLU A 56 7.11 55.38 49.96
N ARG A 57 7.85 55.56 48.87
CA ARG A 57 9.09 54.80 48.57
C ARG A 57 10.25 55.81 48.73
N PRO A 58 11.53 55.44 49.02
CA PRO A 58 12.21 54.24 48.51
C PRO A 58 13.29 53.61 49.44
N SER A 59 13.71 52.36 49.21
CA SER A 59 15.12 51.94 49.38
C SER A 59 15.41 50.65 48.61
N THR A 60 16.33 50.75 47.66
CA THR A 60 17.12 49.68 47.05
C THR A 60 17.97 48.95 48.09
N VAL A 61 18.02 47.62 48.03
CA VAL A 61 19.17 46.82 48.47
C VAL A 61 19.43 45.75 47.42
N GLU A 62 20.61 45.83 46.82
CA GLU A 62 21.22 44.87 45.91
C GLU A 62 21.86 43.71 46.70
N GLU A 63 21.72 42.49 46.16
CA GLU A 63 22.67 41.36 46.11
C GLU A 63 23.20 40.67 47.41
N PRO A 64 23.58 39.36 47.37
CA PRO A 64 24.48 38.78 46.37
C PRO A 64 24.05 37.46 45.71
N GLU A 65 24.38 37.34 44.42
CA GLU A 65 24.54 36.05 43.74
C GLU A 65 25.75 35.29 44.31
N GLU A 66 25.56 34.02 44.69
CA GLU A 66 26.67 33.10 44.94
C GLU A 66 27.17 32.48 43.61
N PRO A 67 28.50 32.41 43.39
CA PRO A 67 29.09 31.93 42.15
C PRO A 67 29.05 30.40 42.07
N GLY A 68 28.02 29.87 41.40
CA GLY A 68 27.88 28.46 41.08
C GLY A 68 28.79 27.99 39.93
N ARG A 69 30.00 27.53 40.30
CA ARG A 69 30.81 26.46 39.67
C ARG A 69 31.11 26.55 38.15
N PRO A 70 32.39 26.61 37.71
CA PRO A 70 32.72 26.61 36.28
C PRO A 70 32.24 25.34 35.58
N ALA A 71 31.58 25.52 34.44
CA ALA A 71 31.18 24.45 33.53
C ALA A 71 32.42 23.67 33.07
N GLN A 72 32.71 22.56 33.75
CA GLN A 72 33.71 21.59 33.33
C GLN A 72 33.17 20.87 32.10
N ARG A 73 33.41 21.48 30.92
CA ARG A 73 33.20 20.86 29.61
C ARG A 73 33.97 19.55 29.58
N SER A 74 33.26 18.43 29.73
CA SER A 74 33.83 17.10 29.78
C SER A 74 34.65 16.85 28.51
N ARG A 75 35.98 16.87 28.64
CA ARG A 75 36.98 16.44 27.65
C ARG A 75 36.94 14.91 27.43
N ARG A 76 35.74 14.34 27.27
CA ARG A 76 35.53 12.91 26.96
C ARG A 76 34.96 12.67 25.56
N LEU A 77 34.81 13.72 24.75
CA LEU A 77 34.37 13.61 23.37
C LEU A 77 35.48 13.31 22.32
N PRO A 78 36.78 13.63 22.51
CA PRO A 78 37.77 13.25 21.50
C PRO A 78 38.19 11.77 21.58
N LEU A 79 38.05 11.12 22.75
CA LEU A 79 38.54 9.75 22.95
C LEU A 79 37.58 8.69 22.36
N ILE A 80 36.27 8.94 22.39
CA ILE A 80 35.26 8.05 21.80
C ILE A 80 35.39 8.03 20.26
N LEU A 81 35.64 9.18 19.63
CA LEU A 81 35.84 9.26 18.19
C LEU A 81 37.13 8.56 17.73
N VAL A 82 38.21 8.63 18.52
CA VAL A 82 39.46 7.91 18.24
C VAL A 82 39.28 6.39 18.39
N VAL A 83 38.53 5.94 19.40
CA VAL A 83 38.22 4.50 19.57
C VAL A 83 37.33 4.00 18.44
N ILE A 84 36.31 4.74 18.02
CA ILE A 84 35.46 4.38 16.87
C ILE A 84 36.29 4.31 15.58
N ALA A 85 37.18 5.28 15.34
CA ALA A 85 38.06 5.26 14.17
C ALA A 85 39.01 4.05 14.18
N LEU A 86 39.59 3.70 15.34
CA LEU A 86 40.46 2.52 15.47
C LEU A 86 39.68 1.21 15.26
N VAL A 87 38.46 1.11 15.77
CA VAL A 87 37.59 -0.06 15.54
C VAL A 87 37.23 -0.17 14.05
N LEU A 88 36.91 0.93 13.37
CA LEU A 88 36.62 0.93 11.94
C LEU A 88 37.82 0.52 11.08
N VAL A 89 39.04 0.96 11.44
CA VAL A 89 40.28 0.55 10.76
C VAL A 89 40.57 -0.94 10.99
N LEU A 90 40.32 -1.47 12.20
CA LEU A 90 40.49 -2.89 12.49
C LEU A 90 39.46 -3.77 11.77
N VAL A 91 38.21 -3.33 11.66
CA VAL A 91 37.16 -4.03 10.90
C VAL A 91 37.48 -4.01 9.40
N ALA A 92 37.93 -2.88 8.87
CA ALA A 92 38.36 -2.77 7.47
C ALA A 92 39.60 -3.63 7.18
N GLY A 93 40.58 -3.64 8.09
CA GLY A 93 41.76 -4.51 8.00
C GLY A 93 41.42 -5.99 8.07
N PHE A 94 40.49 -6.39 8.94
CA PHE A 94 39.99 -7.76 9.03
C PHE A 94 39.19 -8.17 7.78
N TYR A 95 38.39 -7.26 7.23
CA TYR A 95 37.64 -7.49 6.00
C TYR A 95 38.58 -7.65 4.79
N MET A 96 39.60 -6.80 4.66
CA MET A 96 40.62 -6.92 3.62
C MET A 96 41.43 -8.23 3.74
N LEU A 97 41.80 -8.62 4.97
CA LEU A 97 42.57 -9.85 5.22
C LEU A 97 41.73 -11.11 4.96
N TRP A 98 40.41 -11.06 5.17
CA TRP A 98 39.48 -12.15 4.87
C TRP A 98 39.23 -12.29 3.36
N THR A 99 39.07 -11.18 2.64
CA THR A 99 38.86 -11.23 1.18
C THR A 99 40.11 -11.64 0.41
N ASN A 100 41.31 -11.42 0.96
CA ASN A 100 42.57 -11.77 0.31
C ASN A 100 43.08 -13.19 0.62
N ARG A 101 42.33 -13.99 1.40
CA ARG A 101 42.71 -15.37 1.79
C ARG A 101 41.80 -16.44 1.17
N SER A 102 40.89 -16.07 0.28
CA SER A 102 40.02 -17.02 -0.45
C SER A 102 40.29 -16.88 -1.95
N GLY A 103 41.46 -17.32 -2.37
CA GLY A 103 41.80 -17.61 -3.77
C GLY A 103 42.17 -19.09 -3.89
N ASP A 104 42.00 -19.62 -5.11
CA ASP A 104 42.18 -21.01 -5.61
C ASP A 104 40.82 -21.73 -5.76
N ASP A 105 40.36 -22.20 -6.93
CA ASP A 105 41.03 -22.61 -8.17
C ASP A 105 40.21 -22.30 -9.43
N GLN A 106 40.92 -22.03 -10.52
CA GLN A 106 40.39 -22.01 -11.88
C GLN A 106 40.24 -23.44 -12.44
N SER A 107 39.16 -23.68 -13.19
CA SER A 107 39.27 -24.50 -14.40
C SER A 107 38.45 -23.86 -15.51
N ALA A 108 39.13 -23.61 -16.62
CA ALA A 108 38.62 -22.95 -17.81
C ALA A 108 38.05 -23.98 -18.78
N GLN A 109 36.78 -23.82 -19.19
CA GLN A 109 36.26 -24.42 -20.41
C GLN A 109 35.49 -23.35 -21.22
N LYS A 110 35.89 -23.21 -22.49
CA LYS A 110 35.38 -22.25 -23.50
C LYS A 110 33.92 -22.52 -23.92
N PRO A 111 33.25 -21.56 -24.58
CA PRO A 111 31.81 -21.54 -24.80
C PRO A 111 31.40 -22.29 -26.07
N SER A 112 30.26 -22.98 -26.01
CA SER A 112 29.49 -23.38 -27.19
C SER A 112 28.09 -22.80 -27.12
N SER A 113 27.74 -22.07 -28.16
CA SER A 113 26.49 -21.40 -28.43
C SER A 113 25.34 -22.39 -28.53
N GLU A 114 24.31 -22.24 -27.70
CA GLU A 114 22.93 -22.56 -28.07
C GLU A 114 22.03 -21.43 -27.57
N VAL A 115 21.42 -20.74 -28.54
CA VAL A 115 20.36 -19.78 -28.33
C VAL A 115 19.15 -20.54 -27.80
N SER A 116 18.89 -20.41 -26.51
CA SER A 116 17.58 -20.72 -25.94
C SER A 116 16.94 -19.41 -25.49
N THR A 117 15.79 -19.10 -26.07
CA THR A 117 14.96 -17.93 -25.82
C THR A 117 14.74 -17.73 -24.32
N ALA A 118 15.45 -16.75 -23.76
CA ALA A 118 15.42 -16.39 -22.36
C ALA A 118 14.04 -15.87 -21.95
N GLN A 119 13.29 -16.69 -21.21
CA GLN A 119 12.39 -16.18 -20.19
C GLN A 119 13.28 -15.48 -19.15
N VAL A 120 12.97 -14.22 -18.82
CA VAL A 120 13.62 -13.51 -17.71
C VAL A 120 13.14 -14.13 -16.40
N SER A 121 13.67 -15.30 -16.05
CA SER A 121 13.66 -15.85 -14.70
C SER A 121 15.02 -15.52 -14.07
N LYS A 122 15.23 -14.26 -13.68
CA LYS A 122 16.29 -13.97 -12.71
C LYS A 122 15.85 -14.63 -11.41
N GLY A 123 16.70 -15.48 -10.84
CA GLY A 123 16.47 -16.12 -9.53
C GLY A 123 16.27 -15.09 -8.41
N PRO A 124 16.08 -15.54 -7.16
CA PRO A 124 15.81 -14.66 -6.04
C PRO A 124 16.90 -13.58 -5.89
N THR A 125 16.47 -12.32 -5.87
CA THR A 125 17.31 -11.12 -5.80
C THR A 125 17.61 -10.66 -4.37
N GLY A 126 16.93 -11.29 -3.39
CA GLY A 126 17.12 -11.04 -1.96
C GLY A 126 18.20 -11.90 -1.31
N ASP A 127 18.27 -11.83 0.01
CA ASP A 127 19.16 -12.64 0.82
C ASP A 127 18.80 -14.13 0.72
N ALA A 128 19.81 -14.98 0.48
CA ALA A 128 19.60 -16.41 0.26
C ALA A 128 19.09 -17.13 1.52
N LYS A 129 19.47 -16.68 2.71
CA LYS A 129 18.99 -17.27 3.97
C LYS A 129 17.53 -16.91 4.22
N ALA A 130 17.14 -15.65 4.00
CA ALA A 130 15.75 -15.21 4.08
C ALA A 130 14.88 -15.95 3.05
N TYR A 131 15.34 -16.07 1.80
CA TYR A 131 14.64 -16.83 0.77
C TYR A 131 14.47 -18.31 1.16
N LYS A 132 15.53 -18.97 1.64
CA LYS A 132 15.45 -20.35 2.12
C LYS A 132 14.48 -20.51 3.29
N ALA A 133 14.43 -19.53 4.19
CA ALA A 133 13.48 -19.52 5.31
C ALA A 133 12.03 -19.40 4.83
N LEU A 134 11.76 -18.57 3.81
CA LEU A 134 10.46 -18.50 3.15
C LEU A 134 10.09 -19.83 2.47
N GLN A 135 11.03 -20.45 1.76
CA GLN A 135 10.79 -21.75 1.10
C GLN A 135 10.49 -22.88 2.09
N ALA A 136 11.00 -22.79 3.32
CA ALA A 136 10.79 -23.78 4.36
C ALA A 136 9.39 -23.72 5.01
N VAL A 137 8.59 -22.68 4.74
CA VAL A 137 7.23 -22.59 5.28
C VAL A 137 6.31 -23.56 4.54
N THR A 138 5.75 -24.52 5.27
CA THR A 138 4.91 -25.60 4.71
C THR A 138 3.46 -25.18 4.51
N VAL A 139 2.92 -24.34 5.38
CA VAL A 139 1.56 -23.80 5.28
C VAL A 139 1.62 -22.43 4.61
N LYS A 140 1.29 -22.39 3.32
CA LYS A 140 1.24 -21.17 2.50
C LYS A 140 0.14 -21.25 1.44
N PRO A 141 -0.35 -20.12 0.91
CA PRO A 141 -1.31 -20.13 -0.18
C PRO A 141 -0.70 -20.82 -1.41
N SER A 142 -1.43 -21.75 -2.02
CA SER A 142 -1.01 -22.45 -3.24
C SER A 142 -0.95 -21.52 -4.46
N VAL A 143 -1.62 -20.37 -4.39
CA VAL A 143 -1.64 -19.33 -5.42
C VAL A 143 -0.43 -18.38 -5.36
N ALA A 144 0.31 -18.36 -4.24
CA ALA A 144 1.49 -17.53 -4.09
C ALA A 144 2.64 -18.02 -4.98
N ASP A 145 3.48 -17.10 -5.48
CA ASP A 145 4.76 -17.45 -6.07
C ASP A 145 5.81 -17.81 -4.98
N ASP A 146 7.00 -18.19 -5.43
CA ASP A 146 8.11 -18.55 -4.56
C ASP A 146 8.71 -17.34 -3.82
N GLN A 147 8.34 -16.11 -4.18
CA GLN A 147 8.77 -14.88 -3.52
C GLN A 147 7.72 -14.32 -2.56
N GLY A 148 6.55 -14.94 -2.48
CA GLY A 148 5.45 -14.52 -1.62
C GLY A 148 4.38 -13.67 -2.31
N GLY A 149 4.57 -13.37 -3.60
CA GLY A 149 3.67 -12.54 -4.38
C GLY A 149 2.36 -13.24 -4.74
N LEU A 150 1.26 -12.51 -4.61
CA LEU A 150 -0.09 -12.91 -5.03
C LEU A 150 -0.42 -12.22 -6.34
N THR A 151 -0.25 -12.93 -7.46
CA THR A 151 -0.51 -12.37 -8.80
C THR A 151 -2.00 -12.44 -9.15
N VAL A 152 -2.58 -11.32 -9.56
CA VAL A 152 -3.93 -11.14 -10.07
C VAL A 152 -3.88 -10.73 -11.54
N SER A 153 -4.75 -11.32 -12.36
CA SER A 153 -4.97 -10.91 -13.75
C SER A 153 -6.40 -11.25 -14.19
N ALA A 154 -6.76 -10.91 -15.44
CA ALA A 154 -8.01 -11.38 -16.08
C ALA A 154 -8.18 -12.91 -16.10
N LYS A 155 -7.12 -13.70 -15.88
CA LYS A 155 -7.19 -15.18 -15.82
C LYS A 155 -7.37 -15.73 -14.40
N GLY A 156 -7.58 -14.85 -13.41
CA GLY A 156 -7.70 -15.17 -11.99
C GLY A 156 -6.41 -14.96 -11.19
N VAL A 157 -6.40 -15.47 -9.96
CA VAL A 157 -5.28 -15.34 -9.03
C VAL A 157 -4.32 -16.54 -9.14
N GLY A 158 -3.02 -16.25 -9.19
CA GLY A 158 -1.94 -17.24 -9.15
C GLY A 158 -0.76 -16.89 -10.06
N SER A 159 0.44 -17.30 -9.66
CA SER A 159 1.68 -17.06 -10.42
C SER A 159 1.64 -17.55 -11.87
N LYS A 160 0.93 -18.66 -12.13
CA LYS A 160 0.73 -19.25 -13.46
C LYS A 160 -0.43 -18.63 -14.26
N LYS A 161 -1.16 -17.67 -13.66
CA LYS A 161 -2.33 -17.02 -14.27
C LYS A 161 -1.99 -15.68 -14.92
N LYS A 162 -0.72 -15.39 -15.22
CA LYS A 162 -0.37 -14.15 -15.94
C LYS A 162 -0.97 -14.13 -17.36
N VAL A 163 -1.49 -12.96 -17.75
CA VAL A 163 -1.73 -12.63 -19.15
C VAL A 163 -0.37 -12.39 -19.81
N ALA A 164 -0.12 -13.07 -20.93
CA ALA A 164 1.15 -12.95 -21.64
C ALA A 164 1.19 -11.65 -22.45
N GLY A 165 2.38 -11.09 -22.65
CA GLY A 165 2.58 -9.92 -23.51
C GLY A 165 2.19 -8.57 -22.89
N VAL A 166 1.53 -8.56 -21.72
CA VAL A 166 1.14 -7.33 -21.01
C VAL A 166 2.07 -7.04 -19.82
N PRO A 167 2.20 -5.77 -19.38
CA PRO A 167 3.08 -5.44 -18.27
C PRO A 167 2.62 -6.08 -16.96
N THR A 168 3.59 -6.34 -16.09
CA THR A 168 3.34 -6.76 -14.70
C THR A 168 3.76 -5.64 -13.76
N LEU A 169 2.82 -5.21 -12.92
CA LEU A 169 3.09 -4.35 -11.78
C LEU A 169 3.32 -5.25 -10.58
N GLU A 170 4.39 -5.03 -9.84
CA GLU A 170 4.63 -5.67 -8.55
C GLU A 170 4.54 -4.59 -7.46
N ILE A 171 3.66 -4.78 -6.48
CA ILE A 171 3.31 -3.76 -5.48
C ILE A 171 3.63 -4.32 -4.09
N PHE A 172 4.53 -3.65 -3.39
CA PHE A 172 4.87 -3.94 -2.00
C PHE A 172 4.14 -2.95 -1.11
N MET A 173 3.30 -3.46 -0.21
CA MET A 173 2.47 -2.60 0.63
C MET A 173 2.24 -3.21 2.00
N ASP A 174 2.13 -2.35 3.00
CA ASP A 174 1.76 -2.72 4.36
C ASP A 174 0.39 -2.09 4.67
N PRO A 175 -0.60 -2.86 5.15
CA PRO A 175 -1.96 -2.40 5.39
C PRO A 175 -2.06 -1.28 6.44
N MET A 176 -1.09 -1.11 7.35
CA MET A 176 -1.06 0.00 8.29
C MET A 176 -0.36 1.25 7.73
N CYS A 177 0.42 1.11 6.65
CA CYS A 177 1.22 2.22 6.12
C CYS A 177 0.31 3.32 5.52
N PRO A 178 0.36 4.56 6.03
CA PRO A 178 -0.47 5.66 5.54
C PRO A 178 -0.19 6.01 4.08
N TRP A 179 1.07 5.90 3.64
CA TRP A 179 1.45 6.13 2.24
C TRP A 179 0.94 5.03 1.32
N CYS A 180 0.91 3.77 1.76
CA CYS A 180 0.29 2.68 1.01
C CYS A 180 -1.20 2.96 0.79
N GLY A 181 -1.91 3.38 1.83
CA GLY A 181 -3.32 3.72 1.73
C GLY A 181 -3.58 4.90 0.79
N LYS A 182 -2.76 5.95 0.85
CA LYS A 182 -2.88 7.10 -0.06
C LYS A 182 -2.65 6.71 -1.53
N VAL A 183 -1.60 5.92 -1.80
CA VAL A 183 -1.30 5.45 -3.16
C VAL A 183 -2.40 4.52 -3.68
N GLY A 184 -2.77 3.50 -2.91
CA GLY A 184 -3.78 2.51 -3.28
C GLY A 184 -5.12 3.17 -3.63
N ARG A 185 -5.62 4.06 -2.77
CA ARG A 185 -6.88 4.78 -3.01
C ARG A 185 -6.90 5.60 -4.32
N VAL A 186 -5.73 6.04 -4.81
CA VAL A 186 -5.62 6.76 -6.08
C VAL A 186 -5.58 5.81 -7.28
N ILE A 187 -4.80 4.72 -7.21
CA ILE A 187 -4.52 3.88 -8.38
C ILE A 187 -5.41 2.64 -8.49
N ASP A 188 -5.91 2.08 -7.39
CA ASP A 188 -6.64 0.82 -7.36
C ASP A 188 -7.87 0.78 -8.28
N PRO A 189 -8.69 1.86 -8.39
CA PRO A 189 -9.81 1.86 -9.34
C PRO A 189 -9.37 1.64 -10.80
N GLN A 190 -8.21 2.18 -11.19
CA GLN A 190 -7.66 1.94 -12.53
C GLN A 190 -7.04 0.54 -12.64
N LEU A 191 -6.34 0.07 -11.61
CA LEU A 191 -5.79 -1.28 -11.58
C LEU A 191 -6.87 -2.33 -11.79
N GLN A 192 -7.99 -2.23 -11.06
CA GLN A 192 -9.10 -3.18 -11.17
C GLN A 192 -9.70 -3.21 -12.59
N ARG A 193 -9.89 -2.05 -13.21
CA ARG A 193 -10.36 -1.97 -14.62
C ARG A 193 -9.36 -2.58 -15.58
N MET A 194 -8.07 -2.29 -15.42
CA MET A 194 -7.01 -2.83 -16.27
C MET A 194 -6.82 -4.34 -16.10
N ILE A 195 -6.88 -4.85 -14.87
CA ILE A 195 -6.86 -6.28 -14.54
C ILE A 195 -8.00 -6.98 -15.26
N SER A 196 -9.23 -6.47 -15.10
CA SER A 196 -10.44 -7.07 -15.69
C SER A 196 -10.40 -7.09 -17.22
N ALA A 197 -9.85 -6.04 -17.83
CA ALA A 197 -9.67 -5.95 -19.28
C ALA A 197 -8.48 -6.76 -19.82
N GLY A 198 -7.70 -7.41 -18.95
CA GLY A 198 -6.51 -8.16 -19.33
C GLY A 198 -5.36 -7.27 -19.81
N GLN A 199 -5.35 -5.99 -19.42
CA GLN A 199 -4.36 -5.00 -19.83
C GLN A 199 -3.07 -5.07 -19.02
N ILE A 200 -3.13 -5.59 -17.78
CA ILE A 200 -1.98 -5.73 -16.88
C ILE A 200 -2.07 -7.02 -16.07
N ASN A 201 -0.95 -7.43 -15.49
CA ASN A 201 -0.91 -8.29 -14.31
C ASN A 201 -0.53 -7.44 -13.09
N VAL A 202 -1.06 -7.75 -11.91
CA VAL A 202 -0.64 -7.13 -10.64
C VAL A 202 -0.21 -8.22 -9.66
N THR A 203 1.02 -8.16 -9.18
CA THR A 203 1.54 -9.02 -8.12
C THR A 203 1.57 -8.23 -6.82
N TYR A 204 0.68 -8.56 -5.88
CA TYR A 204 0.67 -7.96 -4.56
C TYR A 204 1.63 -8.70 -3.63
N ASN A 205 2.52 -7.94 -2.98
CA ASN A 205 3.36 -8.38 -1.88
C ASN A 205 2.88 -7.62 -0.64
N PHE A 206 2.00 -8.25 0.14
CA PHE A 206 1.54 -7.71 1.40
C PHE A 206 2.58 -7.98 2.49
N LEU A 207 2.94 -6.94 3.23
CA LEU A 207 4.04 -6.93 4.19
C LEU A 207 3.56 -6.48 5.57
N ASN A 208 4.14 -7.07 6.60
CA ASN A 208 3.90 -6.76 8.00
C ASN A 208 5.03 -5.92 8.64
N PHE A 209 5.56 -4.97 7.88
CA PHE A 209 6.69 -4.12 8.26
C PHE A 209 6.42 -3.28 9.51
N LEU A 210 5.17 -2.89 9.72
CA LEU A 210 4.71 -2.02 10.81
C LEU A 210 4.07 -2.78 11.97
N ASP A 211 4.16 -4.12 12.04
CA ASP A 211 3.56 -4.89 13.13
C ASP A 211 3.98 -4.40 14.53
N SER A 212 5.25 -4.00 14.69
CA SER A 212 5.80 -3.49 15.95
C SER A 212 5.24 -2.14 16.39
N ALA A 213 4.61 -1.39 15.48
CA ALA A 213 3.92 -0.14 15.77
C ALA A 213 2.44 -0.34 16.19
N SER A 214 1.97 -1.59 16.21
CA SER A 214 0.61 -1.95 16.66
C SER A 214 0.66 -2.82 17.91
N SER A 215 -0.38 -2.76 18.75
CA SER A 215 -0.48 -3.58 19.97
C SER A 215 -0.92 -5.03 19.71
N ASP A 216 -1.40 -5.32 18.49
CA ASP A 216 -2.09 -6.56 18.14
C ASP A 216 -1.63 -7.14 16.79
N GLN A 217 -0.49 -6.69 16.27
CA GLN A 217 0.12 -7.16 15.01
C GLN A 217 -0.85 -7.00 13.83
N TYR A 218 -1.42 -5.80 13.70
CA TYR A 218 -2.45 -5.47 12.72
C TYR A 218 -2.09 -5.92 11.31
N SER A 219 -0.87 -5.60 10.85
CA SER A 219 -0.47 -5.88 9.47
C SER A 219 -0.42 -7.39 9.20
N SER A 220 0.14 -8.17 10.12
CA SER A 220 0.07 -9.65 10.06
C SER A 220 -1.35 -10.20 10.00
N ARG A 221 -2.30 -9.63 10.77
CA ARG A 221 -3.69 -10.12 10.79
C ARG A 221 -4.40 -9.84 9.47
N VAL A 222 -4.22 -8.64 8.92
CA VAL A 222 -4.78 -8.25 7.63
C VAL A 222 -4.15 -9.04 6.48
N ASP A 223 -2.83 -9.18 6.46
CA ASP A 223 -2.12 -9.92 5.41
C ASP A 223 -2.47 -11.40 5.42
N ASN A 224 -2.69 -11.98 6.62
CA ASN A 224 -3.25 -13.33 6.73
C ASN A 224 -4.65 -13.41 6.09
N ALA A 225 -5.54 -12.45 6.37
CA ALA A 225 -6.87 -12.42 5.77
C ALA A 225 -6.80 -12.31 4.24
N LEU A 226 -5.93 -11.44 3.71
CA LEU A 226 -5.69 -11.30 2.27
C LEU A 226 -5.18 -12.59 1.64
N ALA A 227 -4.27 -13.30 2.31
CA ALA A 227 -3.78 -14.60 1.88
C ALA A 227 -4.87 -15.69 1.88
N MET A 228 -5.76 -15.68 2.87
CA MET A 228 -6.91 -16.58 2.93
C MET A 228 -7.91 -16.29 1.80
N VAL A 229 -8.23 -15.02 1.54
CA VAL A 229 -9.08 -14.63 0.40
C VAL A 229 -8.44 -15.01 -0.92
N ALA A 230 -7.14 -14.78 -1.10
CA ALA A 230 -6.43 -15.19 -2.31
C ALA A 230 -6.50 -16.71 -2.57
N GLN A 231 -6.50 -17.53 -1.51
CA GLN A 231 -6.56 -18.99 -1.60
C GLN A 231 -7.97 -19.53 -1.81
N GLU A 232 -8.96 -18.99 -1.10
CA GLU A 232 -10.28 -19.60 -0.96
C GLU A 232 -11.39 -18.81 -1.68
N ASP A 233 -11.17 -17.53 -1.97
CA ASP A 233 -12.11 -16.64 -2.65
C ASP A 233 -11.37 -15.60 -3.54
N PRO A 234 -10.59 -16.08 -4.53
CA PRO A 234 -9.65 -15.25 -5.27
C PRO A 234 -10.29 -14.10 -6.07
N ASP A 235 -11.56 -14.22 -6.45
CA ASP A 235 -12.26 -13.21 -7.25
C ASP A 235 -12.52 -11.92 -6.46
N HIS A 236 -12.64 -12.02 -5.13
CA HIS A 236 -12.85 -10.86 -4.24
C HIS A 236 -11.53 -10.28 -3.69
N LEU A 237 -10.38 -10.88 -3.98
CA LEU A 237 -9.09 -10.40 -3.50
C LEU A 237 -8.82 -8.91 -3.87
N PRO A 238 -9.02 -8.44 -5.11
CA PRO A 238 -8.74 -7.04 -5.44
C PRO A 238 -9.66 -6.04 -4.73
N ALA A 239 -10.93 -6.41 -4.54
CA ALA A 239 -11.89 -5.59 -3.82
C ALA A 239 -11.53 -5.52 -2.33
N PHE A 240 -11.21 -6.66 -1.71
CA PHE A 240 -10.81 -6.70 -0.31
C PHE A 240 -9.46 -6.01 -0.06
N ALA A 241 -8.48 -6.19 -0.96
CA ALA A 241 -7.20 -5.47 -0.91
C ALA A 241 -7.40 -3.95 -0.94
N ALA A 242 -8.30 -3.43 -1.77
CA ALA A 242 -8.64 -2.01 -1.75
C ALA A 242 -9.38 -1.61 -0.46
N ALA A 243 -10.28 -2.47 0.04
CA ALA A 243 -11.09 -2.21 1.22
C ALA A 243 -10.26 -2.07 2.50
N VAL A 244 -9.16 -2.82 2.67
CA VAL A 244 -8.30 -2.69 3.86
C VAL A 244 -7.53 -1.36 3.91
N PHE A 245 -7.43 -0.67 2.76
CA PHE A 245 -6.84 0.66 2.63
C PHE A 245 -7.88 1.78 2.59
N ALA A 246 -9.17 1.49 2.81
CA ALA A 246 -10.19 2.52 2.92
C ALA A 246 -9.87 3.50 4.07
N ALA A 247 -10.09 4.80 3.84
CA ALA A 247 -9.63 5.85 4.75
C ALA A 247 -10.30 5.80 6.14
N ASP A 248 -11.51 5.26 6.20
CA ASP A 248 -12.31 5.04 7.40
C ASP A 248 -12.01 3.69 8.08
N PHE A 249 -11.33 2.77 7.39
CA PHE A 249 -10.95 1.47 7.92
C PHE A 249 -9.51 1.44 8.45
N GLN A 250 -8.56 1.92 7.64
CA GLN A 250 -7.12 1.87 7.90
C GLN A 250 -6.77 2.60 9.21
N PRO A 251 -6.15 1.93 10.21
CA PRO A 251 -5.79 2.56 11.47
C PRO A 251 -4.63 3.55 11.30
N ASN A 252 -4.54 4.52 12.21
CA ASN A 252 -3.45 5.49 12.23
C ASN A 252 -2.17 4.85 12.80
N GLU A 253 -1.05 4.99 12.10
CA GLU A 253 0.25 4.45 12.51
C GLU A 253 0.80 5.07 13.81
N SER A 254 0.63 6.38 14.02
CA SER A 254 1.18 7.11 15.18
C SER A 254 0.26 7.15 16.39
N SER A 255 -1.05 6.99 16.18
CA SER A 255 -2.08 6.97 17.21
C SER A 255 -2.93 5.70 17.08
N TYR A 256 -2.27 4.54 17.13
CA TYR A 256 -2.91 3.27 16.83
C TYR A 256 -4.13 2.98 17.71
N GLN A 257 -5.23 2.59 17.07
CA GLN A 257 -6.42 2.05 17.70
C GLN A 257 -6.68 0.66 17.12
N ALA A 258 -6.88 -0.32 17.99
CA ALA A 258 -7.03 -1.71 17.57
C ALA A 258 -8.27 -1.90 16.70
N VAL A 259 -8.08 -2.57 15.56
CA VAL A 259 -9.17 -3.04 14.69
C VAL A 259 -9.47 -4.49 15.07
N SER A 260 -10.65 -4.74 15.64
CA SER A 260 -11.05 -6.08 16.05
C SER A 260 -11.15 -7.04 14.86
N ASP A 261 -10.97 -8.33 15.10
CA ASP A 261 -11.12 -9.35 14.06
C ASP A 261 -12.53 -9.36 13.48
N ALA A 262 -13.56 -9.07 14.28
CA ALA A 262 -14.93 -8.91 13.80
C ALA A 262 -15.06 -7.74 12.81
N ARG A 263 -14.44 -6.58 13.12
CA ARG A 263 -14.44 -5.43 12.20
C ARG A 263 -13.69 -5.73 10.90
N LEU A 264 -12.59 -6.48 10.97
CA LEU A 264 -11.86 -6.95 9.78
C LEU A 264 -12.70 -7.92 8.94
N ALA A 265 -13.42 -8.85 9.59
CA ALA A 265 -14.33 -9.77 8.91
C ALA A 265 -15.48 -9.02 8.24
N ASP A 266 -16.09 -8.04 8.92
CA ASP A 266 -17.16 -7.21 8.35
C ASP A 266 -16.67 -6.37 7.15
N GLN A 267 -15.44 -5.87 7.20
CA GLN A 267 -14.81 -5.18 6.06
C GLN A 267 -14.66 -6.09 4.84
N ALA A 268 -14.27 -7.35 5.05
CA ALA A 268 -14.17 -8.33 3.97
C ALA A 268 -15.53 -8.69 3.39
N VAL A 269 -16.55 -8.86 4.25
CA VAL A 269 -17.93 -9.09 3.81
C VAL A 269 -18.45 -7.92 2.99
N GLY A 270 -18.15 -6.68 3.39
CA GLY A 270 -18.46 -5.49 2.60
C GLY A 270 -17.79 -5.46 1.22
N ALA A 271 -16.66 -6.15 1.06
CA ALA A 271 -15.96 -6.35 -0.21
C ALA A 271 -16.44 -7.59 -1.00
N GLY A 272 -17.47 -8.29 -0.52
CA GLY A 272 -18.07 -9.46 -1.18
C GLY A 272 -17.54 -10.82 -0.69
N VAL A 273 -16.57 -10.84 0.22
CA VAL A 273 -16.01 -12.09 0.77
C VAL A 273 -17.09 -12.85 1.58
N PRO A 274 -17.29 -14.16 1.38
CA PRO A 274 -18.25 -14.93 2.16
C PRO A 274 -17.97 -14.86 3.66
N ARG A 275 -19.03 -14.64 4.46
CA ARG A 275 -18.93 -14.56 5.93
C ARG A 275 -18.24 -15.78 6.55
N SER A 276 -18.52 -16.97 6.03
CA SER A 276 -17.90 -18.24 6.47
C SER A 276 -16.38 -18.29 6.28
N LEU A 277 -15.83 -17.54 5.32
CA LEU A 277 -14.40 -17.34 5.16
C LEU A 277 -13.89 -16.25 6.11
N ALA A 278 -14.57 -15.10 6.14
CA ALA A 278 -14.17 -13.95 6.95
C ALA A 278 -14.08 -14.28 8.46
N ASP A 279 -15.02 -15.04 9.01
CA ASP A 279 -15.01 -15.46 10.43
C ASP A 279 -13.82 -16.34 10.81
N ARG A 280 -13.07 -16.88 9.84
CA ARG A 280 -11.87 -17.71 10.09
C ARG A 280 -10.57 -16.92 10.10
N PHE A 281 -10.56 -15.62 9.78
CA PHE A 281 -9.32 -14.84 9.70
C PHE A 281 -8.51 -14.85 11.01
N ALA A 282 -9.19 -14.82 12.16
CA ALA A 282 -8.55 -14.86 13.48
C ALA A 282 -7.74 -16.16 13.74
N GLN A 283 -7.94 -17.22 12.95
CA GLN A 283 -7.16 -18.45 13.04
C GLN A 283 -5.69 -18.25 12.65
N GLY A 284 -5.39 -17.20 11.86
CA GLY A 284 -4.01 -16.84 11.55
C GLY A 284 -3.24 -17.88 10.71
N THR A 285 -3.94 -18.67 9.89
CA THR A 285 -3.40 -19.81 9.13
C THR A 285 -2.08 -19.51 8.39
N TYR A 286 -1.96 -18.32 7.80
CA TYR A 286 -0.82 -17.92 6.98
C TYR A 286 0.13 -16.93 7.66
N ARG A 287 -0.06 -16.60 8.94
CA ARG A 287 0.82 -15.64 9.65
C ARG A 287 2.31 -16.02 9.60
N PRO A 288 2.71 -17.30 9.83
CA PRO A 288 4.13 -17.67 9.71
C PRO A 288 4.68 -17.50 8.28
N TRP A 289 3.84 -17.63 7.26
CA TRP A 289 4.23 -17.37 5.87
C TRP A 289 4.39 -15.87 5.62
N VAL A 290 3.43 -15.05 6.04
CA VAL A 290 3.50 -13.58 5.95
C VAL A 290 4.80 -13.05 6.57
N ASP A 291 5.16 -13.50 7.77
CA ASP A 291 6.42 -13.12 8.43
C ASP A 291 7.65 -13.38 7.55
N LYS A 292 7.68 -14.51 6.83
CA LYS A 292 8.81 -14.85 5.95
C LYS A 292 8.77 -14.13 4.62
N VAL A 293 7.57 -13.82 4.10
CA VAL A 293 7.41 -12.97 2.91
C VAL A 293 8.00 -11.60 3.20
N SER A 294 7.60 -10.95 4.29
CA SER A 294 8.12 -9.65 4.69
C SER A 294 9.63 -9.67 4.94
N ALA A 295 10.13 -10.65 5.70
CA ALA A 295 11.54 -10.79 5.99
C ALA A 295 12.39 -11.01 4.72
N TYR A 296 11.86 -11.67 3.70
CA TYR A 296 12.53 -11.81 2.41
C TYR A 296 12.44 -10.52 1.57
N ALA A 297 11.26 -9.92 1.48
CA ALA A 297 11.00 -8.75 0.63
C ALA A 297 11.94 -7.59 0.94
N ILE A 298 12.19 -7.26 2.21
CA ILE A 298 13.10 -6.16 2.60
C ILE A 298 14.56 -6.37 2.15
N THR A 299 14.94 -7.61 1.84
CA THR A 299 16.31 -7.95 1.39
C THR A 299 16.48 -7.90 -0.12
N ARG A 300 15.38 -7.82 -0.87
CA ARG A 300 15.37 -7.83 -2.33
C ARG A 300 16.08 -6.61 -2.90
N LYS A 301 17.16 -6.85 -3.64
CA LYS A 301 17.99 -5.76 -4.20
C LYS A 301 17.32 -5.02 -5.36
N ASP A 302 16.43 -5.68 -6.08
CA ASP A 302 15.67 -5.16 -7.22
C ASP A 302 14.50 -4.27 -6.81
N ALA A 303 14.01 -4.40 -5.57
CA ALA A 303 12.93 -3.59 -5.01
C ALA A 303 13.43 -2.38 -4.20
N LYS A 304 14.73 -2.09 -4.25
CA LYS A 304 15.32 -0.92 -3.60
C LYS A 304 15.27 0.30 -4.51
N ASP A 305 15.06 1.46 -3.90
CA ASP A 305 15.08 2.74 -4.59
C ASP A 305 16.50 3.11 -5.09
N ALA A 306 16.63 4.29 -5.70
CA ALA A 306 17.92 4.78 -6.20
C ALA A 306 18.98 5.00 -5.11
N LYS A 307 18.60 5.06 -3.83
CA LYS A 307 19.49 5.17 -2.68
C LYS A 307 19.84 3.81 -2.08
N GLY A 308 19.25 2.72 -2.57
CA GLY A 308 19.46 1.38 -2.04
C GLY A 308 18.59 1.07 -0.81
N GLU A 309 17.54 1.87 -0.58
CA GLU A 309 16.61 1.73 0.52
C GLU A 309 15.34 1.00 0.07
N PHE A 310 14.78 0.16 0.94
CA PHE A 310 13.49 -0.48 0.73
C PHE A 310 12.44 0.24 1.59
N SER A 311 11.28 0.53 1.02
CA SER A 311 10.17 1.17 1.73
C SER A 311 8.83 0.75 1.15
N THR A 312 7.75 1.04 1.88
CA THR A 312 6.38 0.86 1.40
C THR A 312 5.69 2.23 1.22
N PRO A 313 4.87 2.42 0.17
CA PRO A 313 4.69 1.50 -0.95
C PRO A 313 5.91 1.51 -1.89
N THR A 314 6.26 0.36 -2.44
CA THR A 314 7.15 0.25 -3.61
C THR A 314 6.35 -0.35 -4.76
N ILE A 315 6.40 0.27 -5.94
CA ILE A 315 5.80 -0.27 -7.16
C ILE A 315 6.91 -0.53 -8.16
N MET A 316 6.94 -1.73 -8.73
CA MET A 316 7.82 -2.09 -9.83
C MET A 316 6.99 -2.34 -11.09
N ILE A 317 7.48 -1.89 -12.23
CA ILE A 317 6.89 -2.16 -13.55
C ILE A 317 7.90 -3.00 -14.33
N ASN A 318 7.50 -4.20 -14.73
CA ASN A 318 8.34 -5.17 -15.45
C ASN A 318 9.71 -5.37 -14.77
N GLY A 319 9.71 -5.55 -13.45
CA GLY A 319 10.91 -5.85 -12.67
C GLY A 319 11.82 -4.65 -12.39
N LYS A 320 11.37 -3.41 -12.65
CA LYS A 320 12.09 -2.18 -12.33
C LYS A 320 11.27 -1.29 -11.41
N VAL A 321 11.88 -0.80 -10.32
CA VAL A 321 11.25 0.19 -9.45
C VAL A 321 10.79 1.40 -10.27
N TRP A 322 9.52 1.75 -10.11
CA TRP A 322 8.92 2.94 -10.65
C TRP A 322 9.07 4.06 -9.63
N ASP A 323 9.72 5.16 -10.03
CA ASP A 323 9.94 6.31 -9.15
C ASP A 323 8.61 7.05 -8.90
N LEU A 324 7.92 6.65 -7.84
CA LEU A 324 6.64 7.20 -7.42
C LEU A 324 6.73 8.71 -7.12
N THR A 325 7.86 9.17 -6.57
CA THR A 325 8.03 10.56 -6.19
C THR A 325 8.16 11.44 -7.43
N ALA A 326 9.01 11.04 -8.38
CA ALA A 326 9.13 11.73 -9.66
C ALA A 326 7.83 11.67 -10.46
N ALA A 327 7.16 10.51 -10.48
CA ALA A 327 5.88 10.32 -11.15
C ALA A 327 4.79 11.26 -10.59
N ALA A 328 4.58 11.28 -9.26
CA ALA A 328 3.64 12.18 -8.61
C ALA A 328 3.96 13.65 -8.91
N LYS A 329 5.23 14.06 -8.76
CA LYS A 329 5.67 15.43 -9.04
C LYS A 329 5.34 15.86 -10.47
N SER A 330 5.55 14.98 -11.45
CA SER A 330 5.28 15.30 -12.86
C SER A 330 3.81 15.55 -13.18
N GLN A 331 2.90 15.04 -12.34
CA GLN A 331 1.47 15.16 -12.55
C GLN A 331 0.82 16.20 -11.62
N GLY A 332 1.63 16.94 -10.85
CA GLY A 332 1.17 17.98 -9.93
C GLY A 332 0.92 17.52 -8.50
N GLY A 333 1.09 16.23 -8.20
CA GLY A 333 0.86 15.69 -6.85
C GLY A 333 0.48 14.21 -6.84
N LEU A 334 0.29 13.67 -5.63
CA LEU A 334 -0.04 12.26 -5.40
C LEU A 334 -1.46 11.92 -5.86
N GLU A 335 -2.37 12.88 -5.77
CA GLU A 335 -3.76 12.81 -6.23
C GLU A 335 -3.91 12.57 -7.74
N HIS A 336 -2.81 12.67 -8.48
CA HIS A 336 -2.73 12.47 -9.92
C HIS A 336 -1.80 11.31 -10.32
N LEU A 337 -1.43 10.45 -9.36
CA LEU A 337 -0.57 9.31 -9.58
C LEU A 337 -1.19 8.28 -10.55
N ASP A 338 -2.52 8.23 -10.63
CA ASP A 338 -3.27 7.43 -11.59
C ASP A 338 -2.94 7.85 -13.05
N ARG A 339 -2.91 9.16 -13.34
CA ARG A 339 -2.47 9.69 -14.64
C ARG A 339 -1.00 9.37 -14.92
N ALA A 340 -0.17 9.45 -13.87
CA ALA A 340 1.25 9.13 -13.98
C ALA A 340 1.44 7.64 -14.34
N LEU A 341 0.65 6.76 -13.73
CA LEU A 341 0.67 5.33 -13.99
C LEU A 341 0.28 5.05 -15.44
N LEU A 342 -0.81 5.65 -15.93
CA LEU A 342 -1.23 5.49 -17.33
C LEU A 342 -0.15 5.95 -18.31
N LYS A 343 0.50 7.10 -18.03
CA LYS A 343 1.64 7.57 -18.82
C LYS A 343 2.79 6.56 -18.78
N ALA A 344 3.14 6.06 -17.60
CA ALA A 344 4.21 5.06 -17.43
C ALA A 344 3.93 3.76 -18.20
N LEU A 345 2.67 3.34 -18.27
CA LEU A 345 2.23 2.17 -19.04
C LEU A 345 2.06 2.45 -20.55
N GLY A 346 2.05 3.72 -20.95
CA GLY A 346 1.72 4.13 -22.30
C GLY A 346 0.29 3.77 -22.71
N LEU A 347 -0.64 3.84 -21.75
CA LEU A 347 -2.07 3.59 -21.94
C LEU A 347 -2.83 4.93 -21.87
N LYS A 348 -3.75 5.17 -22.80
CA LYS A 348 -4.58 6.39 -22.76
C LYS A 348 -5.70 6.22 -21.75
N SER A 349 -6.12 7.31 -21.12
CA SER A 349 -7.22 7.28 -20.12
C SER A 349 -8.51 6.67 -20.68
N GLN A 350 -8.88 7.05 -21.91
CA GLN A 350 -10.04 6.50 -22.62
C GLN A 350 -9.92 5.02 -23.02
N ASP A 351 -8.73 4.44 -22.93
CA ASP A 351 -8.47 3.03 -23.26
C ASP A 351 -8.48 2.15 -22.01
N VAL A 352 -8.51 2.72 -20.80
CA VAL A 352 -8.53 1.96 -19.53
C VAL A 352 -9.80 1.14 -19.41
N GLY A 353 -9.65 -0.17 -19.18
CA GLY A 353 -10.77 -1.11 -19.08
C GLY A 353 -11.31 -1.61 -20.43
N HIS A 354 -10.76 -1.15 -21.56
CA HIS A 354 -11.18 -1.59 -22.89
C HIS A 354 -10.32 -2.77 -23.37
N GLN A 355 -10.94 -3.95 -23.49
CA GLN A 355 -10.28 -5.14 -24.05
C GLN A 355 -9.69 -4.85 -25.44
N GLY A 356 -8.48 -5.36 -25.69
CA GLY A 356 -7.74 -5.14 -26.95
C GLY A 356 -6.97 -3.81 -27.04
N LYS A 357 -7.23 -2.84 -26.15
CA LYS A 357 -6.41 -1.62 -26.03
C LYS A 357 -5.28 -1.86 -25.04
N MET A 358 -4.09 -2.21 -25.51
CA MET A 358 -3.02 -2.67 -24.63
C MET A 358 -2.04 -1.55 -24.24
N PRO A 359 -1.46 -1.57 -23.02
CA PRO A 359 -0.31 -0.75 -22.68
C PRO A 359 0.82 -0.92 -23.69
N SER A 360 1.39 0.19 -24.17
CA SER A 360 2.40 0.15 -25.24
C SER A 360 3.72 -0.47 -24.79
N ILE A 361 4.01 -0.49 -23.49
CA ILE A 361 5.24 -1.07 -22.95
C ILE A 361 5.26 -2.60 -23.01
N GLY A 362 4.10 -3.26 -23.11
CA GLY A 362 4.01 -4.73 -23.07
C GLY A 362 4.73 -5.37 -21.86
N ALA A 363 5.05 -6.66 -21.96
CA ALA A 363 5.65 -7.43 -20.86
C ALA A 363 7.15 -7.17 -20.62
N GLN A 364 7.86 -6.51 -21.54
CA GLN A 364 9.32 -6.33 -21.49
C GLN A 364 9.77 -4.87 -21.58
N GLY A 365 8.86 -3.95 -21.89
CA GLY A 365 9.18 -2.53 -21.97
C GLY A 365 9.41 -1.92 -20.59
N THR A 366 10.15 -0.83 -20.57
CA THR A 366 10.33 -0.02 -19.36
C THR A 366 9.21 0.99 -19.23
N ALA A 367 8.86 1.35 -17.98
CA ALA A 367 7.97 2.47 -17.72
C ALA A 367 8.42 3.72 -18.51
N LEU A 368 7.46 4.35 -19.21
CA LEU A 368 7.73 5.59 -19.92
C LEU A 368 8.04 6.71 -18.92
N LYS A 369 8.95 7.61 -19.31
CA LYS A 369 9.36 8.70 -18.42
C LYS A 369 8.23 9.70 -18.26
N ALA A 370 8.13 10.21 -17.03
CA ALA A 370 7.42 11.42 -16.73
C ALA A 370 8.19 12.63 -17.32
N GLU A 371 7.83 13.06 -18.53
CA GLU A 371 8.22 14.38 -19.06
C GLU A 371 7.63 15.51 -18.23
#